data_AF-A0A962UPR5-F1
#
_entry.id   AF-A0A962UPR5-F1
#
_cell.length_a   1.000
_cell.length_b   1.000
_cell.length_c   1.000
_cell.angle_alpha   90.00
_cell.angle_beta   90.00
_cell.angle_gamma   90.00
#
_symmetry.space_group_name_H-M   'P 1'
#
loop_
_entity.id
_entity.type
_entity.pdbx_description
1 polymer ?
#
loop_
_entity_poly.entity_id
_entity_poly.type
_entity_poly.pdbx_seq_one_letter_code
_entity_poly.pdbx_strand_id
1 'polypeptide(L)'
;MPADHTLSVQDARSTTNRALLVMFIVVAMALCLVRPATAGSLLDVPIVGGRLLVANTGYVTATFLGSDAGYFNTLFLDGDAADVRLFDKHSDVGGTPLNLGWFTAGTELVFRLDVRNTGNRFFTGDAARNIDGIAHALAVTTLEQQTYVTTVGFEDLLGGGDLDYNDFTFVLRNVIDPPPIPSPSALALLGLGIGLLGWSLHRRNLQR
;
A
#
# COMPACT_ATOMS: atom_id res chain seq x y z
N MET A 1 20.39 -29.90 -62.41
CA MET A 1 20.83 -29.20 -61.17
C MET A 1 19.58 -28.74 -60.44
N PRO A 2 19.28 -29.23 -59.24
CA PRO A 2 18.12 -28.78 -58.48
C PRO A 2 18.46 -27.48 -57.72
N ALA A 3 17.53 -26.53 -57.74
CA ALA A 3 17.64 -25.26 -57.04
C ALA A 3 17.26 -25.43 -55.55
N ASP A 4 18.15 -24.97 -54.68
CA ASP A 4 18.03 -25.03 -53.23
C ASP A 4 17.03 -23.97 -52.72
N HIS A 5 15.88 -24.43 -52.25
CA HIS A 5 14.78 -23.60 -51.72
C HIS A 5 14.79 -23.50 -50.17
N THR A 6 15.90 -23.83 -49.50
CA THR A 6 15.91 -23.96 -48.03
C THR A 6 16.15 -22.66 -47.24
N LEU A 7 16.48 -21.55 -47.90
CA LEU A 7 16.93 -20.31 -47.24
C LEU A 7 15.82 -19.51 -46.53
N SER A 8 14.54 -19.67 -46.89
CA SER A 8 13.45 -18.81 -46.36
C SER A 8 12.97 -19.19 -44.95
N VAL A 9 13.02 -20.49 -44.59
CA VAL A 9 12.44 -20.99 -43.33
C VAL A 9 13.38 -20.83 -42.15
N GLN A 10 14.70 -20.83 -42.38
CA GLN A 10 15.70 -20.67 -41.32
C GLN A 10 15.77 -19.22 -40.81
N ASP A 11 15.61 -18.23 -41.69
CA ASP A 11 15.66 -16.81 -41.31
C ASP A 11 14.46 -16.36 -40.47
N ALA A 12 13.25 -16.85 -40.79
CA ALA A 12 12.04 -16.56 -40.01
C ALA A 12 12.08 -17.15 -38.59
N ARG A 13 12.67 -18.35 -38.43
CA ARG A 13 12.89 -18.98 -37.12
C ARG A 13 14.00 -18.29 -36.32
N SER A 14 15.05 -17.80 -36.98
CA SER A 14 16.15 -17.08 -36.32
C SER A 14 15.68 -15.72 -35.77
N THR A 15 14.86 -15.00 -36.52
CA THR A 15 14.32 -13.69 -36.13
C THR A 15 13.28 -13.79 -35.03
N THR A 16 12.39 -14.80 -35.05
CA THR A 16 11.42 -15.04 -33.96
C THR A 16 12.09 -15.45 -32.66
N ASN A 17 13.11 -16.32 -32.71
CA ASN A 17 13.87 -16.70 -31.52
C ASN A 17 14.65 -15.53 -30.92
N ARG A 18 15.18 -14.62 -31.76
CA ARG A 18 15.84 -13.38 -31.30
C ARG A 18 14.86 -12.40 -30.68
N ALA A 19 13.66 -12.25 -31.24
CA ALA A 19 12.62 -11.39 -30.68
C ALA A 19 12.11 -11.89 -29.32
N LEU A 20 11.90 -13.21 -29.17
CA LEU A 20 11.49 -13.83 -27.91
C LEU A 20 12.57 -13.69 -26.83
N LEU A 21 13.84 -13.89 -27.19
CA LEU A 21 14.98 -13.72 -26.29
C LEU A 21 15.12 -12.27 -25.82
N VAL A 22 14.98 -11.29 -26.74
CA VAL A 22 15.02 -9.86 -26.39
C VAL A 22 13.84 -9.50 -25.49
N MET A 23 12.63 -10.02 -25.74
CA MET A 23 11.47 -9.80 -24.89
C MET A 23 11.67 -10.38 -23.48
N PHE A 24 12.21 -11.60 -23.36
CA PHE A 24 12.55 -12.21 -22.08
C PHE A 24 13.62 -11.41 -21.33
N ILE A 25 14.64 -10.91 -22.02
CA ILE A 25 15.69 -10.08 -21.42
C ILE A 25 15.11 -8.74 -20.96
N VAL A 26 14.25 -8.09 -21.75
CA VAL A 26 13.62 -6.81 -21.36
C VAL A 26 12.68 -7.00 -20.17
N VAL A 27 11.89 -8.07 -20.12
CA VAL A 27 11.02 -8.40 -18.97
C VAL A 27 11.87 -8.74 -17.74
N ALA A 28 12.90 -9.58 -17.87
CA ALA A 28 13.79 -9.93 -16.77
C ALA A 28 14.59 -8.72 -16.26
N MET A 29 15.05 -7.83 -17.14
CA MET A 29 15.77 -6.61 -16.77
C MET A 29 14.83 -5.57 -16.16
N ALA A 30 13.57 -5.49 -16.62
CA ALA A 30 12.52 -4.69 -15.99
C ALA A 30 12.21 -5.20 -14.58
N LEU A 31 12.16 -6.52 -14.36
CA LEU A 31 12.01 -7.10 -13.01
C LEU A 31 13.23 -6.90 -12.12
N CYS A 32 14.45 -6.93 -12.68
CA CYS A 32 15.70 -6.76 -11.91
C CYS A 32 16.06 -5.30 -11.56
N LEU A 33 15.34 -4.32 -12.10
CA LEU A 33 15.58 -2.89 -11.86
C LEU A 33 14.45 -2.21 -11.07
N VAL A 34 13.41 -2.94 -10.65
CA VAL A 34 12.35 -2.39 -9.80
C VAL A 34 12.91 -2.15 -8.40
N ARG A 35 13.49 -0.97 -8.19
CA ARG A 35 13.68 -0.46 -6.83
C ARG A 35 12.28 -0.21 -6.25
N PRO A 36 12.01 -0.53 -4.98
CA PRO A 36 10.81 -0.03 -4.34
C PRO A 36 10.84 1.50 -4.48
N ALA A 37 9.89 2.05 -5.23
CA ALA A 37 9.70 3.48 -5.25
C ALA A 37 9.25 3.85 -3.84
N THR A 38 10.08 4.59 -3.09
CA THR A 38 9.63 5.22 -1.86
C THR A 38 8.65 6.31 -2.28
N ALA A 39 7.35 6.01 -2.23
CA ALA A 39 6.35 7.06 -2.31
C ALA A 39 6.59 7.99 -1.12
N GLY A 40 6.86 9.27 -1.40
CA GLY A 40 6.90 10.28 -0.35
C GLY A 40 5.51 10.46 0.26
N SER A 41 5.44 10.95 1.49
CA SER A 41 4.15 11.40 2.07
C SER A 41 3.63 12.58 1.27
N LEU A 42 2.33 12.59 0.99
CA LEU A 42 1.62 13.80 0.60
C LEU A 42 1.19 14.50 1.89
N LEU A 43 1.60 15.75 2.09
CA LEU A 43 1.17 16.51 3.26
C LEU A 43 -0.23 17.08 3.02
N ASP A 44 -1.02 17.15 4.09
CA ASP A 44 -2.36 17.75 4.12
C ASP A 44 -3.37 17.12 3.13
N VAL A 45 -3.11 15.89 2.70
CA VAL A 45 -3.97 15.13 1.79
C VAL A 45 -4.48 13.88 2.51
N PRO A 46 -5.80 13.62 2.52
CA PRO A 46 -6.35 12.39 3.07
C PRO A 46 -6.02 11.20 2.18
N ILE A 47 -5.49 10.14 2.79
CA ILE A 47 -5.11 8.90 2.13
C ILE A 47 -5.85 7.74 2.79
N VAL A 48 -6.80 7.16 2.04
CA VAL A 48 -7.50 5.94 2.42
C VAL A 48 -6.61 4.73 2.13
N GLY A 49 -6.42 3.88 3.13
CA GLY A 49 -5.60 2.66 3.02
C GLY A 49 -4.10 2.91 2.91
N GLY A 50 -3.65 4.11 3.28
CA GLY A 50 -2.22 4.44 3.40
C GLY A 50 -1.53 3.59 4.45
N ARG A 51 -0.27 3.24 4.20
CA ARG A 51 0.58 2.54 5.19
C ARG A 51 1.18 3.55 6.14
N LEU A 52 1.28 3.24 7.42
CA LEU A 52 1.85 4.14 8.42
C LEU A 52 3.32 3.81 8.63
N LEU A 53 4.21 4.68 8.14
CA LEU A 53 5.66 4.47 8.20
C LEU A 53 6.30 5.46 9.16
N VAL A 54 7.26 4.98 9.95
CA VAL A 54 8.09 5.83 10.81
C VAL A 54 8.91 6.78 9.93
N ALA A 55 8.76 8.09 10.15
CA ALA A 55 9.38 9.09 9.29
C ALA A 55 10.89 9.20 9.53
N ASN A 56 11.30 9.29 10.80
CA ASN A 56 12.70 9.36 11.21
C ASN A 56 12.99 8.31 12.29
N THR A 57 14.20 7.78 12.32
CA THR A 57 14.61 6.87 13.40
C THR A 57 14.50 7.57 14.73
N GLY A 58 13.65 7.07 15.62
CA GLY A 58 13.28 7.78 16.84
C GLY A 58 12.07 7.20 17.54
N TYR A 59 11.63 7.91 18.59
CA TYR A 59 10.41 7.59 19.30
C TYR A 59 9.17 7.93 18.48
N VAL A 60 8.12 7.13 18.65
CA VAL A 60 6.77 7.38 18.14
C VAL A 60 5.83 7.52 19.32
N THR A 61 4.92 8.49 19.25
CA THR A 61 3.87 8.67 20.27
C THR A 61 2.51 8.67 19.63
N ALA A 62 1.50 8.19 20.36
CA ALA A 62 0.11 8.22 19.97
C ALA A 62 -0.74 8.98 20.99
N THR A 63 -1.75 9.70 20.54
CA THR A 63 -2.76 10.34 21.40
C THR A 63 -4.15 10.06 20.86
N PHE A 64 -5.07 9.66 21.72
CA PHE A 64 -6.47 9.45 21.36
C PHE A 64 -7.18 10.77 21.09
N LEU A 65 -7.93 10.84 19.98
CA LEU A 65 -8.66 12.05 19.57
C LEU A 65 -10.18 11.92 19.74
N GLY A 66 -10.72 10.71 19.82
CA GLY A 66 -12.14 10.49 20.05
C GLY A 66 -12.73 9.34 19.23
N SER A 67 -14.02 9.13 19.41
CA SER A 67 -14.80 8.09 18.72
C SER A 67 -16.26 8.52 18.65
N ASP A 68 -16.80 8.67 17.44
CA ASP A 68 -18.21 8.96 17.19
C ASP A 68 -19.00 7.71 16.74
N ALA A 69 -18.62 6.54 17.27
CA ALA A 69 -19.29 5.28 16.96
C ALA A 69 -20.30 4.83 18.02
N GLY A 70 -21.24 3.96 17.63
CA GLY A 70 -22.04 3.18 18.58
C GLY A 70 -21.32 1.94 19.16
N TYR A 71 -20.22 1.51 18.56
CA TYR A 71 -19.54 0.24 18.89
C TYR A 71 -18.44 0.41 19.94
N PHE A 72 -18.03 -0.71 20.54
CA PHE A 72 -16.98 -0.74 21.57
C PHE A 72 -15.60 -1.03 20.95
N ASN A 73 -14.97 0.03 20.48
CA ASN A 73 -13.68 -0.05 19.79
C ASN A 73 -12.49 -0.09 20.75
N THR A 74 -11.46 -0.86 20.40
CA THR A 74 -10.16 -0.85 21.08
C THR A 74 -9.04 -0.89 20.05
N LEU A 75 -8.11 0.05 20.16
CA LEU A 75 -6.96 0.18 19.29
C LEU A 75 -5.78 -0.63 19.84
N PHE A 76 -5.11 -1.34 18.94
CA PHE A 76 -3.87 -2.04 19.18
C PHE A 76 -2.81 -1.61 18.17
N LEU A 77 -1.55 -1.58 18.61
CA LEU A 77 -0.40 -1.72 17.71
C LEU A 77 -0.21 -3.22 17.49
N ASP A 78 -0.41 -3.65 16.24
CA ASP A 78 -0.25 -5.03 15.80
C ASP A 78 1.24 -5.33 15.62
N GLY A 79 1.70 -6.48 16.11
CA GLY A 79 3.12 -6.83 16.07
C GLY A 79 3.40 -8.32 16.25
N ASP A 80 4.45 -8.80 15.59
CA ASP A 80 4.78 -10.23 15.47
C ASP A 80 5.00 -10.95 16.82
N ALA A 81 5.48 -10.23 17.84
CA ALA A 81 5.79 -10.81 19.16
C ALA A 81 4.60 -10.73 20.14
N ALA A 82 3.85 -9.62 20.12
CA ALA A 82 2.65 -9.41 20.92
C ALA A 82 1.94 -8.13 20.47
N ASP A 83 0.62 -8.17 20.45
CA ASP A 83 -0.21 -6.97 20.25
C ASP A 83 -0.12 -6.06 21.48
N VAL A 84 0.06 -4.76 21.26
CA VAL A 84 0.07 -3.76 22.34
C VAL A 84 -1.25 -3.00 22.32
N ARG A 85 -2.06 -3.16 23.37
CA ARG A 85 -3.28 -2.37 23.56
C ARG A 85 -2.94 -0.91 23.82
N LEU A 86 -3.55 0.01 23.09
CA LEU A 86 -3.28 1.46 23.19
C LEU A 86 -4.43 2.21 23.86
N PHE A 87 -5.59 2.24 23.20
CA PHE A 87 -6.74 3.05 23.57
C PHE A 87 -8.04 2.26 23.42
N ASP A 88 -9.10 2.73 24.07
CA ASP A 88 -10.47 2.31 23.83
C ASP A 88 -11.38 3.53 23.66
N LYS A 89 -12.63 3.29 23.23
CA LYS A 89 -13.62 4.35 22.99
C LYS A 89 -13.79 5.35 24.16
N HIS A 90 -13.55 4.92 25.40
CA HIS A 90 -13.71 5.74 26.61
C HIS A 90 -12.38 6.31 27.13
N SER A 91 -11.30 6.18 26.37
CA SER A 91 -10.03 6.82 26.72
C SER A 91 -10.17 8.34 26.74
N ASP A 92 -9.34 9.01 27.53
CA ASP A 92 -9.38 10.48 27.64
C ASP A 92 -8.99 11.13 26.31
N VAL A 93 -9.91 11.92 25.74
CA VAL A 93 -9.67 12.68 24.51
C VAL A 93 -8.59 13.72 24.75
N GLY A 94 -7.54 13.71 23.92
CA GLY A 94 -6.39 14.60 24.10
C GLY A 94 -5.57 14.30 25.35
N GLY A 95 -5.68 13.08 25.90
CA GLY A 95 -4.93 12.63 27.06
C GLY A 95 -3.41 12.61 26.84
N THR A 96 -2.69 12.17 27.87
CA THR A 96 -1.21 12.11 27.81
C THR A 96 -0.76 11.23 26.64
N PRO A 97 0.16 11.71 25.77
CA PRO A 97 0.68 10.89 24.67
C PRO A 97 1.30 9.58 25.18
N LEU A 98 0.88 8.47 24.59
CA LEU A 98 1.44 7.15 24.84
C LEU A 98 2.70 6.98 24.00
N ASN A 99 3.82 6.66 24.64
CA ASN A 99 5.06 6.31 23.94
C ASN A 99 4.98 4.87 23.42
N LEU A 100 5.04 4.71 22.10
CA LEU A 100 4.98 3.40 21.43
C LEU A 100 6.34 2.70 21.38
N GLY A 101 7.42 3.43 21.67
CA GLY A 101 8.79 2.94 21.63
C GLY A 101 9.63 3.60 20.54
N TRP A 102 10.86 3.09 20.39
CA TRP A 102 11.84 3.54 19.42
C TRP A 102 11.84 2.66 18.18
N PHE A 103 11.78 3.27 17.00
CA PHE A 103 11.71 2.56 15.73
C PHE A 103 12.73 3.13 14.73
N THR A 104 13.16 2.29 13.78
CA THR A 104 13.95 2.74 12.64
C THR A 104 13.06 3.44 11.61
N ALA A 105 13.58 4.46 10.93
CA ALA A 105 12.88 5.10 9.81
C ALA A 105 12.46 4.05 8.76
N GLY A 106 11.26 4.20 8.20
CA GLY A 106 10.67 3.29 7.23
C GLY A 106 10.03 2.03 7.83
N THR A 107 10.10 1.83 9.15
CA THR A 107 9.35 0.74 9.81
C THR A 107 7.86 0.98 9.63
N GLU A 108 7.13 -0.01 9.13
CA GLU A 108 5.67 0.05 9.07
C GLU A 108 5.09 -0.26 10.46
N LEU A 109 4.16 0.58 10.91
CA LEU A 109 3.37 0.38 12.11
C LEU A 109 1.94 0.03 11.70
N VAL A 110 1.52 -1.20 11.94
CA VAL A 110 0.15 -1.65 11.64
C VAL A 110 -0.71 -1.44 12.88
N PHE A 111 -1.79 -0.69 12.74
CA PHE A 111 -2.75 -0.51 13.81
C PHE A 111 -4.00 -1.31 13.50
N ARG A 112 -4.54 -1.95 14.54
CA ARG A 112 -5.73 -2.78 14.48
C ARG A 112 -6.81 -2.20 15.38
N LEU A 113 -8.01 -2.06 14.84
CA LEU A 113 -9.22 -1.75 15.57
C LEU A 113 -10.00 -3.04 15.83
N ASP A 114 -10.13 -3.43 17.09
CA ASP A 114 -11.01 -4.52 17.51
C ASP A 114 -12.38 -3.95 17.89
N VAL A 115 -13.41 -4.36 17.15
CA VAL A 115 -14.81 -3.98 17.36
C VAL A 115 -15.46 -5.02 18.27
N ARG A 116 -15.38 -4.80 19.59
CA ARG A 116 -15.57 -5.88 20.59
C ARG A 116 -16.95 -6.53 20.58
N ASN A 117 -17.99 -5.78 20.23
CA ASN A 117 -19.37 -6.27 20.21
C ASN A 117 -19.72 -7.05 18.92
N THR A 118 -18.91 -6.98 17.87
CA THR A 118 -19.08 -7.79 16.65
C THR A 118 -18.01 -8.87 16.50
N GLY A 119 -16.84 -8.67 17.11
CA GLY A 119 -15.65 -9.50 16.92
C GLY A 119 -14.86 -9.18 15.65
N ASN A 120 -15.28 -8.16 14.88
CA ASN A 120 -14.57 -7.72 13.69
C ASN A 120 -13.24 -7.05 14.05
N ARG A 121 -12.29 -7.14 13.11
CA ARG A 121 -10.96 -6.56 13.21
C ARG A 121 -10.64 -5.83 11.92
N PHE A 122 -10.27 -4.57 12.04
CA PHE A 122 -9.92 -3.72 10.91
C PHE A 122 -8.53 -3.16 11.08
N PHE A 123 -7.79 -3.03 9.99
CA PHE A 123 -6.37 -2.70 9.99
C PHE A 123 -6.08 -1.48 9.13
N THR A 124 -5.08 -0.71 9.53
CA THR A 124 -4.49 0.33 8.67
C THR A 124 -3.82 -0.29 7.44
N GLY A 125 -3.63 0.51 6.39
CA GLY A 125 -3.00 0.11 5.14
C GLY A 125 -3.94 -0.49 4.11
N ASP A 126 -3.37 -1.27 3.18
CA ASP A 126 -4.05 -1.75 1.98
C ASP A 126 -5.36 -2.48 2.31
N ALA A 127 -6.38 -2.25 1.50
CA ALA A 127 -7.71 -2.84 1.64
C ALA A 127 -7.71 -4.38 1.74
N ALA A 128 -6.72 -5.03 1.11
CA ALA A 128 -6.52 -6.47 1.15
C ALA A 128 -6.19 -7.03 2.55
N ARG A 129 -5.86 -6.19 3.55
CA ARG A 129 -5.68 -6.62 4.94
C ARG A 129 -7.00 -6.86 5.68
N ASN A 130 -8.09 -6.30 5.16
CA ASN A 130 -9.41 -6.43 5.77
C ASN A 130 -10.22 -7.50 5.03
N ILE A 131 -11.07 -8.20 5.78
CA ILE A 131 -11.78 -9.40 5.29
C ILE A 131 -12.77 -9.12 4.15
N ASP A 132 -13.25 -7.88 4.06
CA ASP A 132 -14.15 -7.40 3.02
C ASP A 132 -13.43 -6.74 1.84
N GLY A 133 -12.10 -6.66 1.89
CA GLY A 133 -11.31 -6.03 0.83
C GLY A 133 -11.50 -4.51 0.76
N ILE A 134 -11.92 -3.86 1.84
CA ILE A 134 -12.07 -2.41 1.96
C ILE A 134 -10.98 -1.85 2.89
N ALA A 135 -10.48 -0.65 2.59
CA ALA A 135 -9.56 0.04 3.48
C ALA A 135 -10.36 0.73 4.59
N HIS A 136 -10.14 0.31 5.83
CA HIS A 136 -10.89 0.80 7.00
C HIS A 136 -10.22 1.95 7.72
N ALA A 137 -9.09 2.43 7.23
CA ALA A 137 -8.39 3.55 7.81
C ALA A 137 -8.10 4.63 6.77
N LEU A 138 -8.25 5.87 7.19
CA LEU A 138 -7.82 7.06 6.48
C LEU A 138 -6.79 7.77 7.35
N ALA A 139 -5.73 8.26 6.73
CA ALA A 139 -4.73 9.07 7.40
C ALA A 139 -4.56 10.42 6.70
N VAL A 140 -4.10 11.42 7.46
CA VAL A 140 -3.66 12.72 6.97
C VAL A 140 -2.39 13.08 7.70
N THR A 141 -1.28 13.24 6.98
CA THR A 141 -0.03 13.74 7.59
C THR A 141 0.16 15.23 7.37
N THR A 142 0.52 15.94 8.43
CA THR A 142 0.93 17.34 8.43
C THR A 142 2.36 17.46 8.99
N LEU A 143 2.95 18.66 8.86
CA LEU A 143 4.27 18.96 9.43
C LEU A 143 4.14 20.10 10.47
N GLU A 144 4.22 19.76 11.75
CA GLU A 144 4.15 20.71 12.86
C GLU A 144 5.54 20.90 13.49
N GLN A 145 6.06 22.14 13.49
CA GLN A 145 7.38 22.46 14.05
C GLN A 145 8.48 21.44 13.67
N GLN A 146 8.55 21.05 12.39
CA GLN A 146 9.51 20.06 11.85
C GLN A 146 9.30 18.60 12.33
N THR A 147 8.14 18.29 12.93
CA THR A 147 7.73 16.94 13.29
C THR A 147 6.55 16.53 12.44
N TYR A 148 6.61 15.33 11.85
CA TYR A 148 5.45 14.77 11.16
C TYR A 148 4.37 14.38 12.17
N VAL A 149 3.14 14.80 11.89
CA VAL A 149 1.96 14.53 12.70
C VAL A 149 0.91 13.90 11.80
N THR A 150 0.55 12.65 12.07
CA THR A 150 -0.41 11.90 11.26
C THR A 150 -1.67 11.65 12.05
N THR A 151 -2.77 12.27 11.63
CA THR A 151 -4.10 11.96 12.15
C THR A 151 -4.63 10.74 11.42
N VAL A 152 -5.15 9.77 12.17
CA VAL A 152 -5.69 8.51 11.64
C VAL A 152 -7.12 8.35 12.14
N GLY A 153 -8.02 8.05 11.22
CA GLY A 153 -9.42 7.72 11.48
C GLY A 153 -9.74 6.31 10.97
N PHE A 154 -10.71 5.65 11.60
CA PHE A 154 -11.18 4.32 11.25
C PHE A 154 -12.70 4.31 10.98
N GLU A 155 -13.12 3.35 10.16
CA GLU A 155 -14.48 2.82 10.06
C GLU A 155 -14.58 1.48 10.81
N ASP A 156 -15.62 1.28 11.62
CA ASP A 156 -15.80 0.10 12.47
C ASP A 156 -16.89 -0.90 12.02
N LEU A 157 -17.46 -0.67 10.83
CA LEU A 157 -18.49 -1.52 10.22
C LEU A 157 -17.96 -2.33 9.05
N LEU A 158 -18.29 -3.62 8.99
CA LEU A 158 -18.02 -4.44 7.81
C LEU A 158 -18.72 -3.83 6.58
N GLY A 159 -18.00 -3.65 5.48
CA GLY A 159 -18.52 -2.97 4.29
C GLY A 159 -18.23 -1.46 4.26
N GLY A 160 -17.57 -0.91 5.29
CA GLY A 160 -17.04 0.46 5.30
C GLY A 160 -17.98 1.54 5.82
N GLY A 161 -19.15 1.20 6.38
CA GLY A 161 -20.01 2.19 7.04
C GLY A 161 -20.47 3.33 6.13
N ASP A 162 -20.35 4.57 6.61
CA ASP A 162 -20.65 5.81 5.87
C ASP A 162 -19.40 6.53 5.36
N LEU A 163 -18.20 5.99 5.63
CA LEU A 163 -16.90 6.40 5.09
C LEU A 163 -16.48 7.81 5.52
N ASP A 164 -16.85 8.23 6.72
CA ASP A 164 -16.40 9.49 7.32
C ASP A 164 -15.17 9.33 8.24
N TYR A 165 -14.81 8.08 8.58
CA TYR A 165 -13.65 7.63 9.35
C TYR A 165 -13.55 8.23 10.77
N ASN A 166 -14.68 8.63 11.37
CA ASN A 166 -14.70 9.22 12.71
C ASN A 166 -15.06 8.22 13.84
N ASP A 167 -15.31 6.95 13.50
CA ASP A 167 -15.68 5.92 14.47
C ASP A 167 -14.59 5.71 15.53
N PHE A 168 -13.33 5.89 15.15
CA PHE A 168 -12.20 5.91 16.07
C PHE A 168 -11.02 6.71 15.51
N THR A 169 -10.59 7.74 16.24
CA THR A 169 -9.54 8.66 15.80
C THR A 169 -8.40 8.79 16.81
N PHE A 170 -7.19 8.89 16.29
CA PHE A 170 -5.97 9.12 17.06
C PHE A 170 -4.94 9.85 16.22
N VAL A 171 -3.92 10.40 16.86
CA VAL A 171 -2.82 11.08 16.19
C VAL A 171 -1.50 10.44 16.56
N LEU A 172 -0.62 10.32 15.57
CA LEU A 172 0.74 9.83 15.69
C LEU A 172 1.73 10.96 15.47
N ARG A 173 2.86 10.93 16.19
CA ARG A 173 4.02 11.79 15.89
C ARG A 173 5.18 10.95 15.37
N ASN A 174 5.95 11.52 14.46
CA ASN A 174 7.07 10.87 13.76
C ASN A 174 6.64 9.68 12.86
N VAL A 175 5.43 9.78 12.31
CA VAL A 175 4.86 8.83 11.35
C VAL A 175 4.43 9.62 10.11
N ILE A 176 4.43 8.96 8.94
CA ILE A 176 3.92 9.46 7.66
C ILE A 176 3.01 8.40 7.04
N ASP A 177 2.12 8.81 6.13
CA ASP A 177 1.15 7.95 5.44
C ASP A 177 1.34 7.99 3.91
N PRO A 178 2.44 7.46 3.36
CA PRO A 178 2.62 7.47 1.91
C PRO A 178 1.48 6.75 1.18
N PRO A 179 1.11 7.22 -0.03
CA PRO A 179 0.06 6.59 -0.81
C PRO A 179 0.44 5.14 -1.16
N PRO A 180 -0.54 4.24 -1.28
CA PRO A 180 -0.30 2.85 -1.69
C PRO A 180 0.51 2.78 -2.98
N ILE A 181 1.61 2.04 -2.97
CA ILE A 181 2.46 1.86 -4.15
C ILE A 181 1.89 0.69 -4.95
N PRO A 182 1.65 0.84 -6.27
CA PRO A 182 1.21 -0.28 -7.10
C PRO A 182 2.16 -1.47 -6.98
N SER A 183 1.62 -2.68 -6.79
CA SER A 183 2.45 -3.87 -6.67
C SER A 183 3.31 -4.06 -7.94
N PRO A 184 4.55 -4.57 -7.81
CA PRO A 184 5.40 -4.85 -8.96
C PRO A 184 4.70 -5.73 -10.02
N SER A 185 3.84 -6.66 -9.57
CA SER A 185 3.03 -7.52 -10.45
C SER A 185 2.02 -6.73 -11.28
N ALA A 186 1.38 -5.69 -10.72
CA ALA A 186 0.46 -4.84 -11.46
C ALA A 186 1.18 -4.06 -12.57
N LEU A 187 2.39 -3.56 -12.28
CA LEU A 187 3.24 -2.91 -13.28
C LEU A 187 3.74 -3.89 -14.35
N ALA A 188 4.08 -5.11 -13.96
CA ALA A 188 4.48 -6.16 -14.89
C ALA A 188 3.33 -6.55 -15.83
N LEU A 189 2.11 -6.71 -15.30
CA LEU A 189 0.91 -6.98 -16.11
C LEU A 189 0.57 -5.83 -17.05
N LEU A 190 0.69 -4.59 -16.59
CA LEU A 190 0.52 -3.41 -17.45
C LEU A 190 1.56 -3.41 -18.59
N GLY A 191 2.83 -3.65 -18.26
CA GLY A 191 3.91 -3.76 -19.24
C GLY A 191 3.67 -4.87 -20.26
N LEU A 192 3.22 -6.05 -19.81
CA LEU A 192 2.83 -7.16 -20.69
C LEU A 192 1.66 -6.78 -21.60
N GLY A 193 0.62 -6.14 -21.05
CA GLY A 193 -0.53 -5.67 -21.82
C GLY A 193 -0.13 -4.70 -22.94
N ILE A 194 0.66 -3.67 -22.60
CA ILE A 194 1.19 -2.70 -23.57
C ILE A 194 2.05 -3.40 -24.64
N GLY A 195 2.92 -4.33 -24.22
CA GLY A 195 3.76 -5.10 -25.14
C GLY A 195 2.96 -5.93 -26.15
N LEU A 196 1.92 -6.63 -25.69
CA LEU A 196 1.02 -7.42 -26.56
C LEU A 196 0.23 -6.53 -27.53
N LEU A 197 -0.26 -5.39 -27.06
CA LEU A 197 -0.91 -4.38 -27.89
C LEU A 197 0.02 -3.87 -29.00
N GLY A 198 1.24 -3.46 -28.65
CA GLY A 198 2.24 -2.99 -29.62
C GLY A 198 2.60 -4.06 -30.67
N TRP A 199 2.81 -5.30 -30.24
CA TRP A 199 3.05 -6.42 -31.16
C TRP A 199 1.89 -6.62 -32.14
N SER A 200 0.65 -6.56 -31.65
CA SER A 200 -0.54 -6.77 -32.47
C SER A 200 -0.68 -5.70 -33.58
N LEU A 201 -0.35 -4.45 -33.27
CA LEU A 201 -0.38 -3.34 -34.21
C LEU A 201 0.76 -3.44 -35.23
N HIS A 202 1.95 -3.87 -34.81
CA HIS A 202 3.09 -4.08 -35.71
C HIS A 202 2.79 -5.16 -36.76
N ARG A 203 2.18 -6.29 -36.36
CA ARG A 203 1.79 -7.36 -37.30
C ARG A 203 0.80 -6.88 -38.36
N ARG A 204 -0.12 -5.99 -37.99
CA ARG A 204 -1.11 -5.42 -38.92
C ARG A 204 -0.49 -4.54 -40.00
N ASN A 205 0.62 -3.86 -39.69
CA ASN A 205 1.34 -3.03 -40.66
C ASN A 205 2.22 -3.85 -41.62
N LEU A 206 2.68 -5.04 -41.22
CA LEU A 206 3.45 -5.94 -42.09
C LEU A 206 2.59 -6.75 -43.08
N GLN A 207 1.27 -6.76 -42.89
CA GLN A 207 0.31 -7.47 -43.75
C GLN A 207 -0.41 -6.54 -44.74
N ARG A 208 -0.04 -5.26 -44.80
CA ARG A 208 -0.48 -4.28 -45.80
C ARG A 208 0.67 -4.01 -46.76
#